data_AF-A0A9E5KDK5-F1
#
_entry.id   AF-A0A9E5KDK5-F1
#
_cell.length_a   1.000
_cell.length_b   1.000
_cell.length_c   1.000
_cell.angle_alpha   90.00
_cell.angle_beta   90.00
_cell.angle_gamma   90.00
#
_symmetry.space_group_name_H-M   'P 1'
#
loop_
_entity.id
_entity.type
_entity.pdbx_description
1 polymer ?
#
loop_
_entity_poly.entity_id
_entity_poly.type
_entity_poly.pdbx_seq_one_letter_code
_entity_poly.pdbx_strand_id
1 'polypeptide(L)'
;AAADLELESVMRAFKPRTKGGFGVGAKAGLVAANLDGIEAALPGLQKKGVAKSDEAKMAEPLTDLAHRVAAIAAVSDHKWPESKEASKSKKKWTELNDMMKEGAEALATAVKEKKWADVKKAAGKMNTSCSECHSVFRD
;
A
#
# COMPACT_ATOMS: atom_id res chain seq x y z
N ALA A 1 7.66 26.43 3.57
CA ALA A 1 6.94 25.48 4.47
C ALA A 1 6.17 24.54 3.58
N ALA A 2 6.33 23.22 3.74
CA ALA A 2 5.41 22.28 3.10
C ALA A 2 4.02 22.63 3.65
N ALA A 3 3.10 23.03 2.76
CA ALA A 3 1.69 23.19 3.13
C ALA A 3 1.25 21.92 3.86
N ASP A 4 0.41 22.06 4.88
CA ASP A 4 -0.09 20.93 5.66
C ASP A 4 -0.62 19.86 4.71
N LEU A 5 0.08 18.72 4.61
CA LEU A 5 -0.36 17.62 3.77
C LEU A 5 -1.54 16.98 4.48
N GLU A 6 -2.74 17.38 4.05
CA GLU A 6 -3.98 16.73 4.47
C GLU A 6 -3.86 15.23 4.21
N LEU A 7 -4.14 14.43 5.24
CA LEU A 7 -4.01 12.97 5.21
C LEU A 7 -4.75 12.37 3.99
N GLU A 8 -5.93 12.89 3.68
CA GLU A 8 -6.71 12.46 2.51
C GLU A 8 -5.95 12.66 1.19
N SER A 9 -5.22 13.77 1.06
CA SER A 9 -4.41 14.07 -0.12
C SER A 9 -3.26 13.08 -0.28
N VAL A 10 -2.64 12.67 0.83
CA VAL A 10 -1.58 11.64 0.81
C VAL A 10 -2.17 10.27 0.49
N MET A 11 -3.30 9.90 1.09
CA MET A 11 -3.99 8.63 0.85
C MET A 11 -4.50 8.50 -0.59
N ARG A 12 -4.83 9.60 -1.26
CA ARG A 12 -5.20 9.62 -2.68
C ARG A 12 -4.10 9.04 -3.57
N ALA A 13 -2.83 9.07 -3.14
CA ALA A 13 -1.72 8.49 -3.87
C ALA A 13 -1.85 6.97 -4.08
N PHE A 14 -2.65 6.26 -3.26
CA PHE A 14 -2.96 4.84 -3.45
C PHE A 14 -3.96 4.55 -4.58
N LYS A 15 -4.69 5.56 -5.07
CA LYS A 15 -5.71 5.40 -6.10
C LYS A 15 -5.12 5.10 -7.48
N PRO A 16 -5.96 4.76 -8.47
CA PRO A 16 -5.49 4.62 -9.83
C PRO A 16 -4.84 5.89 -10.38
N ARG A 17 -3.91 5.74 -11.33
CA ARG A 17 -3.23 6.88 -11.98
C ARG A 17 -4.21 7.87 -12.63
N THR A 18 -5.28 7.35 -13.23
CA THR A 18 -6.38 8.16 -13.81
C THR A 18 -7.16 8.96 -12.77
N LYS A 19 -7.01 8.64 -11.48
CA LYS A 19 -7.61 9.35 -10.34
C LYS A 19 -6.56 10.15 -9.54
N GLY A 20 -5.39 10.38 -10.12
CA GLY A 20 -4.29 11.14 -9.52
C GLY A 20 -3.39 10.35 -8.56
N GLY A 21 -3.52 9.02 -8.51
CA GLY A 21 -2.62 8.19 -7.72
C GLY A 21 -1.36 7.76 -8.46
N PHE A 22 -0.54 6.97 -7.78
CA PHE A 22 0.77 6.55 -8.30
C PHE A 22 0.71 5.49 -9.40
N GLY A 23 -0.34 4.66 -9.41
CA GLY A 23 -0.41 3.45 -10.21
C GLY A 23 0.65 2.40 -9.85
N VAL A 24 0.80 1.38 -10.71
CA VAL A 24 1.77 0.29 -10.56
C VAL A 24 2.86 0.43 -11.61
N GLY A 25 4.10 0.64 -11.16
CA GLY A 25 5.26 0.88 -12.03
C GLY A 25 5.32 2.29 -12.63
N ALA A 26 6.35 2.54 -13.44
CA ALA A 26 6.64 3.88 -13.97
C ALA A 26 5.57 4.41 -14.93
N LYS A 27 4.95 3.55 -15.75
CA LYS A 27 3.97 3.93 -16.79
C LYS A 27 2.71 3.06 -16.76
N ALA A 28 1.61 3.61 -17.27
CA ALA A 28 0.36 2.87 -17.46
C ALA A 28 0.55 1.70 -18.45
N GLY A 29 -0.34 0.71 -18.37
CA GLY A 29 -0.35 -0.45 -19.27
C GLY A 29 0.51 -1.64 -18.83
N LEU A 30 1.23 -1.53 -17.70
CA LEU A 30 1.93 -2.68 -17.10
C LEU A 30 0.95 -3.71 -16.52
N VAL A 31 -0.12 -3.22 -15.90
CA VAL A 31 -1.24 -4.00 -15.38
C VAL A 31 -2.53 -3.53 -16.05
N ALA A 32 -3.61 -4.34 -15.94
CA ALA A 32 -4.93 -3.92 -16.41
C ALA A 32 -5.33 -2.58 -15.77
N ALA A 33 -6.00 -1.70 -16.52
CA ALA A 33 -6.27 -0.34 -16.08
C ALA A 33 -7.05 -0.24 -14.75
N ASN A 34 -7.92 -1.22 -14.47
CA ASN A 34 -8.64 -1.31 -13.20
C ASN A 34 -7.77 -1.74 -11.99
N LEU A 35 -6.53 -2.18 -12.25
CA LEU A 35 -5.51 -2.55 -11.26
C LEU A 35 -4.35 -1.54 -11.22
N ASP A 36 -4.35 -0.50 -12.05
CA ASP A 36 -3.29 0.53 -12.08
C ASP A 36 -3.43 1.55 -10.94
N GLY A 37 -3.60 1.03 -9.72
CA GLY A 37 -3.60 1.75 -8.44
C GLY A 37 -3.14 0.79 -7.35
N ILE A 38 -2.40 1.30 -6.36
CA ILE A 38 -1.80 0.46 -5.32
C ILE A 38 -2.88 -0.29 -4.54
N GLU A 39 -3.92 0.42 -4.05
CA GLU A 39 -5.04 -0.21 -3.31
C GLU A 39 -5.77 -1.26 -4.17
N ALA A 40 -5.85 -1.05 -5.49
CA ALA A 40 -6.52 -1.97 -6.41
C ALA A 40 -5.67 -3.21 -6.76
N ALA A 41 -4.34 -3.08 -6.75
CA ALA A 41 -3.42 -4.17 -7.08
C ALA A 41 -3.27 -5.19 -5.93
N LEU A 42 -3.31 -4.73 -4.67
CA LEU A 42 -3.06 -5.56 -3.49
C LEU A 42 -3.96 -6.80 -3.39
N PRO A 43 -5.29 -6.74 -3.61
CA PRO A 43 -6.13 -7.93 -3.58
C PRO A 43 -5.74 -9.00 -4.62
N GLY A 44 -5.31 -8.57 -5.81
CA GLY A 44 -4.85 -9.47 -6.87
C GLY A 44 -3.55 -10.16 -6.47
N LEU A 45 -2.58 -9.39 -5.96
CA LEU A 45 -1.30 -9.90 -5.45
C LEU A 45 -1.49 -10.83 -4.25
N GLN A 46 -2.37 -10.49 -3.30
CA GLN A 46 -2.70 -11.35 -2.16
C GLN A 46 -3.30 -12.69 -2.61
N LYS A 47 -4.17 -12.70 -3.62
CA LYS A 47 -4.86 -13.92 -4.05
C LYS A 47 -3.96 -14.79 -4.93
N LYS A 48 -3.33 -14.19 -5.93
CA LYS A 48 -2.64 -14.89 -7.02
C LYS A 48 -1.12 -14.81 -6.95
N GLY A 49 -0.56 -13.86 -6.23
CA GLY A 49 0.87 -13.53 -6.30
C GLY A 49 1.24 -12.93 -7.66
N VAL A 50 2.51 -13.07 -8.03
CA VAL A 50 3.04 -12.70 -9.35
C VAL A 50 3.17 -13.97 -10.18
N ALA A 51 2.70 -13.95 -11.43
CA ALA A 51 2.90 -15.08 -12.33
C ALA A 51 4.40 -15.25 -12.64
N LYS A 52 4.88 -16.48 -12.76
CA LYS A 52 6.31 -16.76 -12.99
C LYS A 52 6.87 -16.06 -14.24
N SER A 53 6.07 -15.95 -15.30
CA SER A 53 6.43 -15.22 -16.53
C SER A 53 6.63 -13.71 -16.33
N ASP A 54 6.13 -13.18 -15.21
CA ASP A 54 6.00 -11.76 -14.92
C ASP A 54 6.95 -11.30 -13.82
N GLU A 55 7.65 -12.22 -13.14
CA GLU A 55 8.56 -11.92 -12.03
C GLU A 55 9.61 -10.85 -12.39
N ALA A 56 10.32 -11.05 -13.52
CA ALA A 56 11.37 -10.13 -13.95
C ALA A 56 10.84 -8.73 -14.28
N LYS A 57 9.69 -8.63 -14.96
CA LYS A 57 9.09 -7.33 -15.34
C LYS A 57 8.43 -6.62 -14.16
N MET A 58 8.03 -7.36 -13.13
CA MET A 58 7.34 -6.83 -11.94
C MET A 58 8.28 -6.49 -10.79
N ALA A 59 9.56 -6.88 -10.85
CA ALA A 59 10.50 -6.63 -9.77
C ALA A 59 10.60 -5.13 -9.39
N GLU A 60 11.08 -4.29 -10.31
CA GLU A 60 11.19 -2.84 -10.06
C GLU A 60 9.83 -2.19 -9.73
N PRO A 61 8.72 -2.46 -10.47
CA PRO A 61 7.40 -1.94 -10.12
C PRO A 61 6.92 -2.27 -8.71
N LEU A 62 7.20 -3.48 -8.21
CA LEU A 62 6.79 -3.88 -6.86
C LEU A 62 7.70 -3.31 -5.78
N THR A 63 9.00 -3.14 -6.07
CA THR A 63 9.92 -2.41 -5.20
C THR A 63 9.49 -0.94 -5.05
N ASP A 64 9.14 -0.29 -6.16
CA ASP A 64 8.60 1.08 -6.13
C ASP A 64 7.29 1.18 -5.36
N LEU A 65 6.37 0.23 -5.59
CA LEU A 65 5.11 0.16 -4.85
C LEU A 65 5.38 0.05 -3.34
N ALA A 66 6.28 -0.85 -2.94
CA ALA A 66 6.66 -1.02 -1.54
C ALA A 66 7.18 0.29 -0.93
N HIS A 67 8.13 0.95 -1.58
CA HIS A 67 8.68 2.21 -1.06
C HIS A 67 7.63 3.31 -0.96
N ARG A 68 6.73 3.43 -1.94
CA ARG A 68 5.63 4.41 -1.91
C ARG A 68 4.67 4.13 -0.74
N VAL A 69 4.31 2.87 -0.52
CA VAL A 69 3.47 2.47 0.62
C VAL A 69 4.16 2.80 1.95
N ALA A 70 5.43 2.45 2.11
CA ALA A 70 6.18 2.74 3.33
C ALA A 70 6.27 4.26 3.61
N ALA A 71 6.47 5.08 2.58
CA ALA A 71 6.49 6.53 2.72
C ALA A 71 5.11 7.08 3.14
N ILE A 72 4.02 6.60 2.55
CA ILE A 72 2.66 7.02 2.93
C ILE A 72 2.34 6.58 4.37
N ALA A 73 2.70 5.35 4.76
CA ALA A 73 2.51 4.87 6.13
C ALA A 73 3.27 5.74 7.15
N ALA A 74 4.50 6.14 6.85
CA ALA A 74 5.28 7.03 7.70
C ALA A 74 4.64 8.42 7.86
N VAL A 75 4.09 9.00 6.79
CA VAL A 75 3.34 10.26 6.87
C VAL A 75 2.06 10.08 7.68
N SER A 76 1.36 8.97 7.47
CA SER A 76 0.08 8.65 8.13
C SER A 76 0.24 8.48 9.64
N ASP A 77 1.34 7.89 10.10
CA ASP A 77 1.60 7.71 11.54
C ASP A 77 1.65 9.05 12.31
N HIS A 78 2.10 10.11 11.66
CA HIS A 78 2.11 11.47 12.22
C HIS A 78 0.78 12.23 12.06
N LYS A 79 -0.23 11.60 11.46
CA LYS A 79 -1.50 12.23 11.07
C LYS A 79 -2.71 11.51 11.67
N TRP A 80 -2.58 10.97 12.88
CA TRP A 80 -3.70 10.33 13.58
C TRP A 80 -4.92 11.28 13.63
N PRO A 81 -6.08 10.88 13.05
CA PRO A 81 -7.32 11.63 13.19
C PRO A 81 -7.85 11.40 14.60
N GLU A 82 -7.50 12.30 15.53
CA GLU A 82 -7.92 12.22 16.93
C GLU A 82 -9.44 11.96 17.04
N SER A 83 -9.81 10.96 17.84
CA SER A 83 -11.20 10.59 18.05
C SER A 83 -11.44 10.16 19.50
N LYS A 84 -12.65 10.41 19.98
CA LYS A 84 -13.13 9.96 21.30
C LYS A 84 -13.70 8.53 21.25
N GLU A 85 -13.90 7.96 20.08
CA GLU A 85 -14.36 6.58 19.92
C GLU A 85 -13.23 5.60 20.24
N ALA A 86 -13.47 4.64 21.14
CA ALA A 86 -12.45 3.67 21.55
C ALA A 86 -11.93 2.82 20.37
N SER A 87 -12.78 2.51 19.39
CA SER A 87 -12.42 1.82 18.15
C SER A 87 -11.41 2.62 17.31
N LYS A 88 -11.48 3.97 17.34
CA LYS A 88 -10.62 4.91 16.60
C LYS A 88 -9.43 5.41 17.44
N SER A 89 -8.91 4.56 18.33
CA SER A 89 -7.79 4.92 19.21
C SER A 89 -6.46 5.12 18.47
N LYS A 90 -5.59 5.97 19.02
CA LYS A 90 -4.20 6.13 18.54
C LYS A 90 -3.45 4.80 18.45
N LYS A 91 -3.70 3.90 19.40
CA LYS A 91 -3.11 2.56 19.41
C LYS A 91 -3.47 1.78 18.15
N LYS A 92 -4.76 1.74 17.77
CA LYS A 92 -5.21 1.03 16.56
C LYS A 92 -4.69 1.72 15.30
N TRP A 93 -4.61 3.04 15.29
CA TRP A 93 -4.01 3.81 14.19
C TRP A 93 -2.54 3.40 13.96
N THR A 94 -1.71 3.44 15.01
CA THR A 94 -0.30 3.06 14.93
C THR A 94 -0.15 1.59 14.55
N GLU A 95 -0.93 0.67 15.14
CA GLU A 95 -0.89 -0.76 14.79
C GLU A 95 -1.13 -1.02 13.29
N LEU A 96 -2.09 -0.32 12.68
CA LEU A 96 -2.41 -0.48 11.27
C LEU A 96 -1.35 0.17 10.36
N ASN A 97 -0.78 1.31 10.76
CA ASN A 97 0.35 1.92 10.04
C ASN A 97 1.60 1.05 10.10
N ASP A 98 1.92 0.48 11.26
CA ASP A 98 3.02 -0.47 11.42
C ASP A 98 2.79 -1.71 10.55
N MET A 99 1.58 -2.27 10.55
CA MET A 99 1.23 -3.39 9.68
C MET A 99 1.45 -3.05 8.20
N MET A 100 1.07 -1.84 7.78
CA MET A 100 1.27 -1.35 6.41
C MET A 100 2.75 -1.23 6.07
N LYS A 101 3.53 -0.61 6.95
CA LYS A 101 4.97 -0.39 6.80
C LYS A 101 5.73 -1.72 6.76
N GLU A 102 5.46 -2.63 7.69
CA GLU A 102 6.06 -3.96 7.72
C GLU A 102 5.70 -4.78 6.47
N GLY A 103 4.45 -4.66 5.99
CA GLY A 103 4.03 -5.29 4.75
C GLY A 103 4.78 -4.75 3.52
N ALA A 104 5.01 -3.44 3.47
CA ALA A 104 5.79 -2.80 2.43
C ALA A 104 7.28 -3.22 2.46
N GLU A 105 7.92 -3.18 3.62
CA GLU A 105 9.31 -3.62 3.81
C GLU A 105 9.48 -5.10 3.47
N ALA A 106 8.53 -5.94 3.85
CA ALA A 106 8.50 -7.36 3.48
C ALA A 106 8.34 -7.55 1.97
N LEU A 107 7.53 -6.72 1.29
CA LEU A 107 7.39 -6.78 -0.17
C LEU A 107 8.71 -6.43 -0.86
N ALA A 108 9.35 -5.30 -0.49
CA ALA A 108 10.62 -4.88 -1.06
C ALA A 108 11.70 -5.96 -0.88
N THR A 109 11.78 -6.54 0.33
CA THR A 109 12.72 -7.62 0.64
C THR A 109 12.42 -8.87 -0.17
N ALA A 110 11.16 -9.31 -0.24
CA ALA A 110 10.77 -10.50 -0.98
C ALA A 110 11.10 -10.38 -2.48
N VAL A 111 10.89 -9.21 -3.07
CA VAL A 111 11.26 -8.94 -4.47
C VAL A 111 12.77 -8.96 -4.65
N LYS A 112 13.53 -8.26 -3.79
CA LYS A 112 15.00 -8.20 -3.83
C LYS A 112 15.62 -9.60 -3.74
N GLU A 113 15.08 -10.44 -2.88
CA GLU A 113 15.54 -11.82 -2.65
C GLU A 113 14.92 -12.83 -3.62
N LYS A 114 14.07 -12.38 -4.56
CA LYS A 114 13.34 -13.23 -5.52
C LYS A 114 12.48 -14.31 -4.84
N LYS A 115 11.99 -14.04 -3.63
CA LYS A 115 11.07 -14.89 -2.87
C LYS A 115 9.62 -14.57 -3.25
N TRP A 116 9.22 -14.91 -4.48
CA TRP A 116 7.91 -14.54 -5.04
C TRP A 116 6.70 -15.13 -4.30
N ALA A 117 6.88 -16.22 -3.56
CA ALA A 117 5.85 -16.74 -2.66
C ALA A 117 5.59 -15.78 -1.47
N ASP A 118 6.60 -15.05 -1.02
CA ASP A 118 6.49 -14.10 0.10
C ASP A 118 5.91 -12.75 -0.35
N VAL A 119 6.01 -12.39 -1.64
CA VAL A 119 5.28 -11.24 -2.23
C VAL A 119 3.77 -11.34 -1.98
N LYS A 120 3.20 -12.55 -2.13
CA LYS A 120 1.79 -12.82 -1.85
C LYS A 120 1.43 -12.52 -0.38
N LYS A 121 2.28 -12.94 0.56
CA LYS A 121 2.07 -12.74 1.99
C LYS A 121 2.17 -11.26 2.37
N ALA A 122 3.20 -10.58 1.86
CA ALA A 122 3.42 -9.15 2.07
C ALA A 122 2.24 -8.31 1.53
N ALA A 123 1.78 -8.61 0.32
CA ALA A 123 0.60 -7.98 -0.27
C ALA A 123 -0.67 -8.24 0.55
N GLY A 124 -0.84 -9.46 1.10
CA GLY A 124 -1.93 -9.77 2.00
C GLY A 124 -1.93 -8.93 3.26
N LYS A 125 -0.75 -8.74 3.88
CA LYS A 125 -0.60 -7.90 5.08
C LYS A 125 -0.99 -6.44 4.81
N MET A 126 -0.51 -5.87 3.71
CA MET A 126 -0.90 -4.51 3.30
C MET A 126 -2.39 -4.41 2.97
N ASN A 127 -2.97 -5.40 2.29
CA ASN A 127 -4.39 -5.40 1.96
C ASN A 127 -5.27 -5.48 3.22
N THR A 128 -4.88 -6.32 4.20
CA THR A 128 -5.55 -6.39 5.51
C THR A 128 -5.49 -5.03 6.21
N SER A 129 -4.31 -4.42 6.30
CA SER A 129 -4.15 -3.07 6.88
C SER A 129 -5.06 -2.04 6.19
N CYS A 130 -5.10 -2.01 4.85
CA CYS A 130 -6.03 -1.16 4.10
C CYS A 130 -7.49 -1.40 4.52
N SER A 131 -7.93 -2.66 4.52
CA SER A 131 -9.32 -3.01 4.82
C SER A 131 -9.74 -2.68 6.25
N GLU A 132 -8.88 -2.97 7.23
CA GLU A 132 -9.14 -2.67 8.63
C GLU A 132 -9.07 -1.18 8.91
N CYS A 133 -8.09 -0.47 8.35
CA CYS A 133 -7.97 0.98 8.50
C CYS A 133 -9.22 1.67 7.98
N HIS A 134 -9.69 1.28 6.80
CA HIS A 134 -10.92 1.82 6.26
C HIS A 134 -12.15 1.42 7.06
N SER A 135 -12.24 0.21 7.60
CA SER A 135 -13.36 -0.20 8.45
C SER A 135 -13.45 0.57 9.77
N VAL A 136 -12.32 1.12 10.25
CA VAL A 136 -12.26 1.80 11.55
C VAL A 136 -12.28 3.32 11.39
N PHE A 137 -11.58 3.88 10.40
CA PHE A 137 -11.27 5.31 10.31
C PHE A 137 -11.86 6.01 9.07
N ARG A 138 -12.46 5.30 8.11
CA ARG A 138 -13.09 5.89 6.92
C ARG A 138 -14.56 6.18 7.18
N ASP A 139 -14.82 7.04 8.17
CA ASP A 139 -16.12 7.65 8.47
C ASP A 139 -15.95 9.16 8.70
#